data_AF-A0A6A5AIE1-F1
#
_entry.id   AF-A0A6A5AIE1-F1
#
_cell.length_a   1.000
_cell.length_b   1.000
_cell.length_c   1.000
_cell.angle_alpha   90.00
_cell.angle_beta   90.00
_cell.angle_gamma   90.00
#
_symmetry.space_group_name_H-M   'P 1'
#
loop_
_entity.id
_entity.type
_entity.pdbx_description
1 polymer ?
#
loop_
_entity_poly.entity_id
_entity_poly.type
_entity_poly.pdbx_seq_one_letter_code
_entity_poly.pdbx_strand_id
1 'polypeptide(L)'
;MAQGNAHLAMLVAQASSYNGSSFRQQLESQLSQWEDQAASRHVDKSLLEVYSILAGNVGVVTKRATSPSCSMDWIQMLALVLWYHKGPTSLPNALGVYHSFVQQGWAKPAVDAATMKPDVLFELMQLYCDAKTSLTSVLSALPDDIAWHLNALLSSVPSQSLRLSPKAHTLLTRHYLSHLVADDQHISHALYVAMTLENDVERQATARAILERHVTASTPLEPLEAIVPSTWIQHALALHALAEHQYQAAIEHYLRAGDWSRAHDVLIEHVVFPALFRQDTGGVLEVLEGYLEPHSFEIAHWTKYGQVVLSYLRLRNSREGATVEDVVALGDQLLLWQANPLHVLSDNPTEAAAVARACLSNMLTYTTEVALLLHPPPSLSADSGRHGVWLLDRLQAFVQPDCFGEAFRGKLLVRACATFD
;
A
#
# COMPACT_ATOMS: atom_id res chain seq x y z
N MET A 1 43.72 5.49 43.70
CA MET A 1 45.20 5.44 43.70
C MET A 1 45.84 6.79 43.36
N ALA A 2 45.47 7.45 42.25
CA ALA A 2 46.05 8.76 41.88
C ALA A 2 45.85 9.88 42.92
N GLN A 3 44.78 9.84 43.71
CA GLN A 3 44.48 10.80 44.78
C GLN A 3 45.10 10.42 46.15
N GLY A 4 46.01 9.45 46.20
CA GLY A 4 46.65 9.01 47.47
C GLY A 4 45.80 8.06 48.34
N ASN A 5 44.52 7.87 48.03
CA ASN A 5 43.64 6.95 48.76
C ASN A 5 43.84 5.49 48.33
N ALA A 6 44.91 4.85 48.84
CA ALA A 6 45.22 3.45 48.56
C ALA A 6 44.24 2.47 49.22
N HIS A 7 43.82 2.74 50.46
CA HIS A 7 42.88 1.89 51.20
C HIS A 7 41.51 1.81 50.52
N LEU A 8 40.96 2.96 50.10
CA LEU A 8 39.69 2.98 49.37
C LEU A 8 39.80 2.26 48.02
N ALA A 9 40.94 2.38 47.33
CA ALA A 9 41.15 1.64 46.08
C ALA A 9 41.16 0.12 46.30
N MET A 10 41.74 -0.36 47.40
CA MET A 10 41.68 -1.78 47.77
C MET A 10 40.26 -2.23 48.10
N LEU A 11 39.46 -1.40 48.78
CA LEU A 11 38.06 -1.71 49.08
C LEU A 11 37.20 -1.76 47.81
N VAL A 12 37.38 -0.81 46.88
CA VAL A 12 36.67 -0.79 45.60
C VAL A 12 37.06 -1.98 44.73
N ALA A 13 38.31 -2.44 44.79
CA ALA A 13 38.72 -3.67 44.08
C ALA A 13 37.98 -4.92 44.58
N GLN A 14 37.48 -4.91 45.82
CA GLN A 14 36.66 -5.97 46.39
C GLN A 14 35.17 -5.80 46.11
N ALA A 15 34.77 -4.79 45.32
CA ALA A 15 33.37 -4.53 45.00
C ALA A 15 32.69 -5.75 44.37
N SER A 16 33.39 -6.54 43.54
CA SER A 16 32.83 -7.74 42.89
C SER A 16 32.56 -8.94 43.81
N SER A 17 32.96 -8.89 45.08
CA SER A 17 32.92 -10.02 46.02
C SER A 17 31.64 -10.02 46.86
N TYR A 18 30.53 -10.48 46.27
CA TYR A 18 29.17 -10.19 46.77
C TYR A 18 28.54 -11.24 47.70
N ASN A 19 28.68 -12.55 47.40
CA ASN A 19 27.90 -13.59 48.10
C ASN A 19 28.69 -14.19 49.27
N GLY A 20 28.15 -14.08 50.49
CA GLY A 20 28.68 -14.75 51.69
C GLY A 20 30.06 -14.28 52.16
N SER A 21 30.56 -13.17 51.62
CA SER A 21 31.87 -12.63 52.01
C SER A 21 31.77 -11.94 53.37
N SER A 22 32.68 -12.29 54.29
CA SER A 22 32.86 -11.56 55.56
C SER A 22 33.08 -10.06 55.34
N PHE A 23 33.53 -9.67 54.15
CA PHE A 23 33.75 -8.30 53.70
C PHE A 23 32.50 -7.41 53.83
N ARG A 24 31.34 -7.85 53.32
CA ARG A 24 30.10 -7.05 53.42
C ARG A 24 29.64 -6.88 54.86
N GLN A 25 29.70 -7.96 55.63
CA GLN A 25 29.35 -7.94 57.07
C GLN A 25 30.29 -7.02 57.86
N GLN A 26 31.59 -7.01 57.53
CA GLN A 26 32.56 -6.10 58.13
C GLN A 26 32.26 -4.64 57.77
N LEU A 27 31.90 -4.35 56.52
CA LEU A 27 31.51 -3.00 56.10
C LEU A 27 30.21 -2.54 56.76
N GLU A 28 29.23 -3.43 56.89
CA GLU A 28 27.98 -3.14 57.60
C GLU A 28 28.24 -2.86 59.09
N SER A 29 29.08 -3.67 59.75
CA SER A 29 29.50 -3.40 61.13
C SER A 29 30.31 -2.11 61.27
N GLN A 30 31.12 -1.77 60.28
CA GLN A 30 31.87 -0.51 60.27
C GLN A 30 30.93 0.70 60.16
N LEU A 31 29.91 0.60 59.31
CA LEU A 31 28.89 1.64 59.16
C LEU A 31 28.07 1.79 60.45
N SER A 32 27.66 0.69 61.09
CA SER A 32 26.91 0.74 62.34
C SER A 32 27.71 1.40 63.48
N GLN A 33 29.00 1.06 63.61
CA GLN A 33 29.88 1.69 64.59
C GLN A 33 30.04 3.19 64.36
N TRP A 34 30.11 3.64 63.10
CA TRP A 34 30.17 5.06 62.78
C TRP A 34 28.89 5.81 63.08
N GLU A 35 27.73 5.16 62.95
CA GLU A 35 26.45 5.72 63.37
C GLU A 35 26.36 5.81 64.89
N ASP A 36 26.70 4.75 65.63
CA ASP A 36 26.66 4.69 67.10
C ASP A 36 27.57 5.75 67.76
N GLN A 37 28.75 5.98 67.17
CA GLN A 37 29.74 6.95 67.68
C GLN A 37 29.49 8.37 67.17
N ALA A 38 28.43 8.61 66.38
CA ALA A 38 28.19 9.85 65.65
C ALA A 38 29.36 10.31 64.76
N ALA A 39 30.28 9.40 64.42
CA ALA A 39 31.45 9.65 63.57
C ALA A 39 31.04 9.93 62.12
N SER A 40 29.85 9.49 61.71
CA SER A 40 29.25 9.79 60.39
C SER A 40 29.18 11.28 60.06
N ARG A 41 29.21 12.18 61.06
CA ARG A 41 29.25 13.65 60.87
C ARG A 41 30.61 14.18 60.42
N HIS A 42 31.67 13.42 60.69
CA HIS A 42 33.07 13.82 60.46
C HIS A 42 33.70 13.09 59.27
N VAL A 43 33.06 12.02 58.79
CA VAL A 43 33.50 11.29 57.61
C VAL A 43 33.01 12.00 56.34
N ASP A 44 33.85 12.00 55.29
CA ASP A 44 33.46 12.55 54.00
C ASP A 44 32.21 11.84 53.44
N LYS A 45 31.29 12.65 52.91
CA LYS A 45 29.99 12.19 52.44
C LYS A 45 30.11 11.20 51.28
N SER A 46 31.06 11.45 50.37
CA SER A 46 31.33 10.55 49.24
C SER A 46 31.94 9.22 49.70
N LEU A 47 32.72 9.23 50.79
CA LEU A 47 33.27 8.01 51.37
C LEU A 47 32.18 7.16 52.02
N LEU A 48 31.25 7.78 52.75
CA LEU A 48 30.08 7.09 53.31
C LEU A 48 29.22 6.46 52.20
N GLU A 49 29.04 7.14 51.07
CA GLU A 49 28.32 6.61 49.90
C GLU A 49 29.02 5.36 49.36
N VAL A 50 30.33 5.39 49.14
CA VAL A 50 31.09 4.22 48.67
C VAL A 50 30.99 3.05 49.64
N TYR A 51 31.15 3.28 50.94
CA TYR A 51 31.00 2.23 51.96
C TYR A 51 29.58 1.65 51.99
N SER A 52 28.55 2.49 51.88
CA SER A 52 27.15 2.06 51.86
C SER A 52 26.81 1.21 50.63
N ILE A 53 27.33 1.55 49.45
CA ILE A 53 27.15 0.76 48.21
C ILE A 53 27.83 -0.60 48.36
N LEU A 54 29.08 -0.63 48.85
CA LEU A 54 29.83 -1.86 49.03
C LEU A 54 29.18 -2.79 50.07
N ALA A 55 28.61 -2.23 51.14
CA ALA A 55 27.83 -2.96 52.14
C ALA A 55 26.48 -3.49 51.61
N GLY A 56 26.01 -3.02 50.45
CA GLY A 56 24.72 -3.38 49.85
C GLY A 56 23.54 -2.52 50.33
N ASN A 57 23.79 -1.52 51.16
CA ASN A 57 22.81 -0.53 51.58
C ASN A 57 22.68 0.60 50.55
N VAL A 58 22.21 0.24 49.35
CA VAL A 58 22.03 1.14 48.21
C VAL A 58 20.97 2.22 48.48
N GLY A 59 20.00 1.93 49.36
CA GLY A 59 18.91 2.84 49.71
C GLY A 59 19.38 4.18 50.28
N VAL A 60 20.51 4.22 50.98
CA VAL A 60 21.10 5.45 51.54
C VAL A 60 21.54 6.40 50.43
N VAL A 61 22.15 5.85 49.36
CA VAL A 61 22.62 6.63 48.21
C VAL A 61 21.45 7.07 47.35
N THR A 62 20.51 6.17 47.04
CA THR A 62 19.36 6.50 46.18
C THR A 62 18.43 7.51 46.85
N LYS A 63 18.18 7.39 48.16
CA LYS A 63 17.33 8.33 48.93
C LYS A 63 17.91 9.73 48.97
N ARG A 64 19.23 9.87 48.98
CA ARG A 64 19.87 11.19 48.90
C ARG A 64 19.80 11.74 47.49
N ALA A 65 19.92 10.86 46.50
CA ALA A 65 19.86 11.19 45.09
C ALA A 65 18.45 11.55 44.57
N THR A 66 17.38 11.34 45.37
CA THR A 66 16.03 11.86 45.06
C THR A 66 15.91 13.37 45.28
N SER A 67 16.87 14.00 45.99
CA SER A 67 16.88 15.46 46.15
C SER A 67 17.11 16.18 44.81
N PRO A 68 16.51 17.37 44.60
CA PRO A 68 16.59 18.10 43.32
C PRO A 68 18.00 18.57 42.96
N SER A 69 18.94 18.52 43.91
CA SER A 69 20.35 18.83 43.70
C SER A 69 21.16 17.67 43.11
N CYS A 70 20.59 16.47 43.01
CA CYS A 70 21.28 15.29 42.49
C CYS A 70 20.70 14.85 41.13
N SER A 71 21.58 14.80 40.13
CA SER A 71 21.25 14.48 38.74
C SER A 71 21.17 12.98 38.42
N MET A 72 21.00 12.12 39.43
CA MET A 72 20.96 10.67 39.18
C MET A 72 19.62 10.26 38.55
N ASP A 73 19.70 9.54 37.44
CA ASP A 73 18.53 9.02 36.71
C ASP A 73 18.02 7.70 37.31
N TRP A 74 16.76 7.38 37.01
CA TRP A 74 16.13 6.14 37.47
C TRP A 74 16.89 4.88 37.00
N ILE A 75 17.50 4.92 35.80
CA ILE A 75 18.33 3.84 35.24
C ILE A 75 19.59 3.63 36.10
N GLN A 76 20.24 4.72 36.51
CA GLN A 76 21.43 4.66 37.37
C GLN A 76 21.07 4.11 38.75
N MET A 77 19.92 4.51 39.31
CA MET A 77 19.42 3.97 40.58
C MET A 77 19.10 2.47 40.47
N LEU A 78 18.44 2.04 39.39
CA LEU A 78 18.17 0.62 39.13
C LEU A 78 19.46 -0.18 38.97
N ALA A 79 20.46 0.37 38.27
CA ALA A 79 21.76 -0.26 38.08
C ALA A 79 22.48 -0.49 39.42
N LEU A 80 22.41 0.48 40.34
CA LEU A 80 22.93 0.32 41.69
C LEU A 80 22.23 -0.80 42.45
N VAL A 81 20.91 -0.92 42.34
CA VAL A 81 20.14 -2.02 42.95
C VAL A 81 20.51 -3.37 42.34
N LEU A 82 20.61 -3.44 41.01
CA LEU A 82 20.92 -4.65 40.26
C LEU A 82 22.30 -5.22 40.59
N TRP A 83 23.31 -4.35 40.71
CA TRP A 83 24.70 -4.78 40.93
C TRP A 83 25.11 -4.85 42.39
N TYR A 84 24.62 -3.93 43.24
CA TYR A 84 25.21 -3.74 44.58
C TYR A 84 24.30 -4.09 45.75
N HIS A 85 22.97 -4.09 45.61
CA HIS A 85 22.09 -4.28 46.77
C HIS A 85 22.25 -5.66 47.42
N LYS A 86 22.16 -6.74 46.63
CA LYS A 86 22.48 -8.10 47.05
C LYS A 86 23.64 -8.71 46.25
N GLY A 87 24.25 -7.93 45.36
CA GLY A 87 25.15 -8.42 44.31
C GLY A 87 24.42 -8.49 42.97
N PRO A 88 25.07 -8.99 41.89
CA PRO A 88 24.45 -9.17 40.59
C PRO A 88 23.31 -10.20 40.73
N THR A 89 22.09 -9.70 40.66
CA THR A 89 20.86 -10.50 40.75
C THR A 89 20.14 -10.56 39.41
N SER A 90 19.15 -11.44 39.28
CA SER A 90 18.29 -11.46 38.10
C SER A 90 17.47 -10.16 38.01
N LEU A 91 17.22 -9.70 36.79
CA LEU A 91 16.47 -8.47 36.53
C LEU A 91 15.09 -8.44 37.23
N PRO A 92 14.28 -9.52 37.25
CA PRO A 92 13.00 -9.52 37.96
C PRO A 92 13.13 -9.22 39.46
N ASN A 93 14.15 -9.80 40.12
CA ASN A 93 14.39 -9.59 41.54
C ASN A 93 14.86 -8.15 41.81
N ALA A 94 15.75 -7.62 40.97
CA ALA A 94 16.23 -6.25 41.06
C ALA A 94 15.09 -5.24 40.84
N LEU A 95 14.22 -5.47 39.86
CA LEU A 95 13.04 -4.64 39.61
C LEU A 95 12.04 -4.67 40.77
N GLY A 96 11.83 -5.84 41.39
CA GLY A 96 10.97 -5.95 42.58
C GLY A 96 11.47 -5.11 43.75
N VAL A 97 12.79 -5.15 44.02
CA VAL A 97 13.43 -4.31 45.04
C VAL A 97 13.40 -2.83 44.66
N TYR A 98 13.66 -2.51 43.40
CA TYR A 98 13.58 -1.14 42.92
C TYR A 98 12.16 -0.57 43.09
N HIS A 99 11.13 -1.36 42.78
CA HIS A 99 9.74 -0.95 42.94
C HIS A 99 9.39 -0.68 44.41
N SER A 100 9.90 -1.48 45.35
CA SER A 100 9.70 -1.21 46.79
C SER A 100 10.43 0.06 47.23
N PHE A 101 11.62 0.35 46.69
CA PHE A 101 12.34 1.60 46.95
C PHE A 101 11.60 2.82 46.41
N VAL A 102 10.97 2.71 45.24
CA VAL A 102 10.11 3.77 44.70
C VAL A 102 8.88 4.00 45.61
N GLN A 103 8.22 2.94 46.07
CA GLN A 103 7.07 3.05 46.99
C GLN A 103 7.45 3.71 48.33
N GLN A 104 8.67 3.47 48.81
CA GLN A 104 9.20 4.06 50.05
C GLN A 104 9.77 5.48 49.85
N GLY A 105 9.77 6.01 48.62
CA GLY A 105 10.36 7.31 48.29
C GLY A 105 11.89 7.35 48.33
N TRP A 106 12.55 6.18 48.28
CA TRP A 106 14.01 6.05 48.28
C TRP A 106 14.62 6.04 46.88
N ALA A 107 13.81 5.95 45.83
CA ALA A 107 14.26 6.04 44.44
C ALA A 107 13.28 6.89 43.63
N LYS A 108 13.76 7.51 42.55
CA LYS A 108 12.92 8.27 41.62
C LYS A 108 12.03 7.29 40.83
N PRO A 109 10.73 7.57 40.64
CA PRO A 109 9.90 6.73 39.78
C PRO A 109 10.40 6.81 38.32
N ALA A 110 10.30 5.70 37.59
CA ALA A 110 10.64 5.63 36.16
C ALA A 110 9.48 6.21 35.32
N VAL A 111 9.35 7.53 35.37
CA VAL A 111 8.29 8.29 34.70
C VAL A 111 8.96 9.30 33.77
N ASP A 112 8.43 9.43 32.57
CA ASP A 112 8.84 10.47 31.64
C ASP A 112 8.38 11.84 32.16
N ALA A 113 9.33 12.75 32.34
CA ALA A 113 9.10 14.07 32.89
C ALA A 113 8.16 14.92 32.01
N ALA A 114 8.08 14.65 30.70
CA ALA A 114 7.24 15.38 29.77
C ALA A 114 5.78 14.94 29.79
N THR A 115 5.53 13.62 29.88
CA THR A 115 4.20 13.03 29.72
C THR A 115 3.57 12.56 31.02
N MET A 116 4.33 12.54 32.13
CA MET A 116 3.93 11.94 33.41
C MET A 116 3.46 10.48 33.29
N LYS A 117 3.80 9.82 32.18
CA LYS A 117 3.55 8.40 31.92
C LYS A 117 4.79 7.58 32.30
N PRO A 118 4.63 6.29 32.63
CA PRO A 118 5.77 5.40 32.82
C PRO A 118 6.71 5.45 31.61
N ASP A 119 8.00 5.45 31.86
CA ASP A 119 9.03 5.40 30.82
C ASP A 119 8.90 4.10 30.02
N VAL A 120 8.92 4.19 28.69
CA VAL A 120 8.78 3.05 27.77
C VAL A 120 9.85 1.99 28.02
N LEU A 121 11.07 2.39 28.36
CA LEU A 121 12.16 1.45 28.69
C LEU A 121 11.85 0.65 29.96
N PHE A 122 11.20 1.29 30.93
CA PHE A 122 10.79 0.62 32.15
C PHE A 122 9.65 -0.36 31.90
N GLU A 123 8.67 0.00 31.07
CA GLU A 123 7.60 -0.91 30.66
C GLU A 123 8.12 -2.12 29.87
N LEU A 124 9.10 -1.93 28.99
CA LEU A 124 9.77 -3.02 28.26
C LEU A 124 10.51 -3.97 29.19
N MET A 125 11.18 -3.45 30.23
CA MET A 125 11.81 -4.29 31.24
C MET A 125 10.80 -5.05 32.10
N GLN A 126 9.67 -4.43 32.42
CA GLN A 126 8.55 -5.10 33.10
C GLN A 126 7.96 -6.22 32.25
N LEU A 127 7.78 -5.99 30.95
CA LEU A 127 7.33 -6.99 29.98
C LEU A 127 8.30 -8.18 29.91
N TYR A 128 9.61 -7.93 29.89
CA TYR A 128 10.61 -9.00 29.90
C TYR A 128 10.57 -9.83 31.19
N CYS A 129 10.26 -9.21 32.32
CA CYS A 129 10.26 -9.86 33.63
C CYS A 129 8.93 -10.57 33.95
N ASP A 130 8.02 -10.75 32.97
CA ASP A 130 6.67 -11.28 33.15
C ASP A 130 5.90 -10.58 34.29
N ALA A 131 6.18 -9.29 34.51
CA ALA A 131 5.35 -8.48 35.39
C ALA A 131 3.97 -8.31 34.73
N LYS A 132 2.94 -8.00 35.53
CA LYS A 132 1.51 -7.90 35.14
C LYS A 132 1.17 -6.89 34.02
N THR A 133 2.17 -6.35 33.32
CA THR A 133 2.05 -5.45 32.17
C THR A 133 1.57 -6.20 30.93
N SER A 134 0.54 -5.66 30.29
CA SER A 134 0.03 -6.19 29.02
C SER A 134 0.86 -5.69 27.84
N LEU A 135 1.22 -6.57 26.91
CA LEU A 135 1.93 -6.21 25.67
C LEU A 135 1.28 -5.04 24.91
N THR A 136 -0.05 -4.96 24.92
CA THR A 136 -0.83 -3.90 24.26
C THR A 136 -0.56 -2.50 24.82
N SER A 137 -0.29 -2.37 26.12
CA SER A 137 -0.01 -1.05 26.72
C SER A 137 1.35 -0.54 26.28
N VAL A 138 2.36 -1.42 26.33
CA VAL A 138 3.74 -1.11 25.93
C VAL A 138 3.80 -0.71 24.45
N LEU A 139 3.11 -1.46 23.59
CA LEU A 139 3.07 -1.15 22.16
C LEU A 139 2.37 0.18 21.85
N SER A 140 1.37 0.58 22.65
CA SER A 140 0.68 1.87 22.47
C SER A 140 1.51 3.08 22.91
N ALA A 141 2.53 2.87 23.73
CA ALA A 141 3.44 3.93 24.18
C ALA A 141 4.66 4.08 23.25
N LEU A 142 4.95 3.07 22.44
CA LEU A 142 6.03 3.07 21.45
C LEU A 142 5.62 3.79 20.16
N PRO A 143 6.58 4.38 19.43
CA PRO A 143 6.37 4.79 18.04
C PRO A 143 5.92 3.61 17.17
N ASP A 144 5.07 3.85 16.19
CA ASP A 144 4.41 2.81 15.40
C ASP A 144 5.39 1.88 14.69
N ASP A 145 6.49 2.43 14.18
CA ASP A 145 7.56 1.68 13.52
C ASP A 145 8.13 0.63 14.47
N ILE A 146 8.53 1.05 15.68
CA ILE A 146 9.15 0.16 16.66
C ILE A 146 8.11 -0.81 17.21
N ALA A 147 6.87 -0.35 17.45
CA ALA A 147 5.79 -1.18 17.91
C ALA A 147 5.51 -2.34 16.94
N TRP A 148 5.50 -2.07 15.63
CA TRP A 148 5.25 -3.10 14.61
C TRP A 148 6.38 -4.10 14.52
N HIS A 149 7.63 -3.63 14.43
CA HIS A 149 8.80 -4.52 14.35
C HIS A 149 8.95 -5.36 15.61
N LEU A 150 8.74 -4.79 16.80
CA LEU A 150 8.79 -5.52 18.06
C LEU A 150 7.72 -6.61 18.08
N ASN A 151 6.48 -6.30 17.70
CA ASN A 151 5.43 -7.31 17.62
C ASN A 151 5.74 -8.40 16.59
N ALA A 152 6.27 -8.06 15.41
CA ALA A 152 6.65 -9.02 14.38
C ALA A 152 7.76 -9.97 14.88
N LEU A 153 8.79 -9.43 15.54
CA LEU A 153 9.87 -10.22 16.14
C LEU A 153 9.34 -11.16 17.23
N LEU A 154 8.55 -10.64 18.18
CA LEU A 154 7.97 -11.45 19.26
C LEU A 154 7.06 -12.56 18.71
N SER A 155 6.31 -12.28 17.64
CA SER A 155 5.43 -13.26 17.01
C SER A 155 6.21 -14.38 16.30
N SER A 156 7.42 -14.08 15.82
CA SER A 156 8.30 -15.05 15.15
C SER A 156 9.01 -16.02 16.10
N VAL A 157 9.13 -15.70 17.39
CA VAL A 157 9.85 -16.54 18.37
C VAL A 157 8.97 -17.72 18.82
N PRO A 158 9.35 -18.98 18.52
CA PRO A 158 8.46 -20.14 18.63
C PRO A 158 8.21 -20.68 20.06
N SER A 159 8.40 -19.89 21.12
CA SER A 159 8.20 -20.36 22.51
C SER A 159 7.63 -19.29 23.45
N GLN A 160 7.17 -18.17 22.89
CA GLN A 160 6.73 -17.03 23.67
C GLN A 160 5.20 -16.94 23.76
N SER A 161 4.70 -16.66 24.96
CA SER A 161 3.26 -16.48 25.28
C SER A 161 2.75 -15.08 24.98
N LEU A 162 3.64 -14.11 24.79
CA LEU A 162 3.32 -12.70 24.51
C LEU A 162 2.93 -12.54 23.04
N ARG A 163 1.68 -12.89 22.72
CA ARG A 163 1.09 -12.68 21.40
C ARG A 163 -0.08 -11.71 21.50
N LEU A 164 -0.15 -10.79 20.54
CA LEU A 164 -1.33 -9.97 20.37
C LEU A 164 -2.50 -10.81 19.88
N SER A 165 -3.72 -10.35 20.19
CA SER A 165 -4.90 -10.84 19.48
C SER A 165 -4.80 -10.47 17.99
N PRO A 166 -5.39 -11.28 17.08
CA PRO A 166 -5.33 -11.00 15.64
C PRO A 166 -5.89 -9.61 15.31
N LYS A 167 -6.96 -9.18 15.99
CA LYS A 167 -7.54 -7.84 15.85
C LYS A 167 -6.55 -6.72 16.22
N ALA A 168 -5.84 -6.87 17.33
CA ALA A 168 -4.85 -5.89 17.76
C ALA A 168 -3.65 -5.85 16.82
N HIS A 169 -3.22 -7.01 16.30
CA HIS A 169 -2.16 -7.10 15.30
C HIS A 169 -2.55 -6.39 13.99
N THR A 170 -3.77 -6.61 13.49
CA THR A 170 -4.28 -5.93 12.29
C THR A 170 -4.36 -4.41 12.50
N LEU A 171 -4.85 -3.94 13.65
CA LEU A 171 -4.91 -2.50 13.95
C LEU A 171 -3.51 -1.86 13.96
N LEU A 172 -2.55 -2.49 14.62
CA LEU A 172 -1.17 -2.02 14.67
C LEU A 172 -0.56 -1.97 13.25
N THR A 173 -0.73 -3.05 12.48
CA THR A 173 -0.26 -3.13 11.09
C THR A 173 -0.89 -2.05 10.22
N ARG A 174 -2.19 -1.77 10.37
CA ARG A 174 -2.87 -0.69 9.64
C ARG A 174 -2.34 0.69 10.01
N HIS A 175 -2.01 0.93 11.28
CA HIS A 175 -1.46 2.20 11.71
C HIS A 175 -0.06 2.43 11.13
N TYR A 176 0.82 1.43 11.23
CA TYR A 176 2.15 1.49 10.63
C TYR A 176 2.08 1.63 9.11
N LEU A 177 1.17 0.90 8.43
CA LEU A 177 0.92 1.07 7.00
C LEU A 177 0.51 2.50 6.65
N SER A 178 -0.38 3.13 7.44
CA SER A 178 -0.80 4.51 7.17
C SER A 178 0.36 5.50 7.23
N HIS A 179 1.38 5.25 8.06
CA HIS A 179 2.58 6.07 8.13
C HIS A 179 3.49 5.82 6.93
N LEU A 180 3.72 4.55 6.56
CA LEU A 180 4.52 4.21 5.38
C LEU A 180 3.92 4.73 4.07
N VAL A 181 2.59 4.71 3.96
CA VAL A 181 1.86 5.17 2.77
C VAL A 181 1.84 6.70 2.66
N ALA A 182 2.07 7.42 3.75
CA ALA A 182 2.22 8.88 3.70
C ALA A 182 3.51 9.32 2.99
N ASP A 183 4.53 8.45 2.98
CA ASP A 183 5.82 8.71 2.35
C ASP A 183 5.94 7.90 1.04
N ASP A 184 5.78 8.55 -0.11
CA ASP A 184 5.80 7.91 -1.44
C ASP A 184 7.12 7.19 -1.80
N GLN A 185 8.20 7.39 -1.02
CA GLN A 185 9.48 6.70 -1.24
C GLN A 185 9.55 5.28 -0.66
N HIS A 186 8.58 4.88 0.19
CA HIS A 186 8.65 3.61 0.92
C HIS A 186 7.57 2.59 0.51
N ILE A 187 7.05 2.68 -0.72
CA ILE A 187 5.97 1.80 -1.23
C ILE A 187 6.35 0.31 -1.13
N SER A 188 7.60 -0.05 -1.41
CA SER A 188 8.08 -1.45 -1.28
C SER A 188 7.96 -1.97 0.15
N HIS A 189 8.26 -1.14 1.15
CA HIS A 189 8.12 -1.48 2.56
C HIS A 189 6.64 -1.56 2.96
N ALA A 190 5.81 -0.64 2.47
CA ALA A 190 4.36 -0.67 2.70
C ALA A 190 3.74 -1.96 2.15
N LEU A 191 4.13 -2.39 0.94
CA LEU A 191 3.67 -3.64 0.35
C LEU A 191 4.15 -4.86 1.14
N TYR A 192 5.42 -4.87 1.55
CA TYR A 192 5.95 -5.94 2.40
C TYR A 192 5.11 -6.10 3.67
N VAL A 193 4.83 -5.00 4.37
CA VAL A 193 4.00 -4.98 5.58
C VAL A 193 2.57 -5.43 5.27
N ALA A 194 1.97 -4.98 4.18
CA ALA A 194 0.62 -5.41 3.79
C ALA A 194 0.55 -6.92 3.52
N MET A 195 1.61 -7.51 2.98
CA MET A 195 1.70 -8.95 2.71
C MET A 195 1.85 -9.81 3.98
N THR A 196 2.18 -9.21 5.13
CA THR A 196 2.22 -9.90 6.42
C THR A 196 0.85 -10.11 7.07
N LEU A 197 -0.21 -9.48 6.56
CA LEU A 197 -1.57 -9.64 7.09
C LEU A 197 -2.04 -11.10 7.02
N GLU A 198 -2.70 -11.58 8.09
CA GLU A 198 -3.15 -12.97 8.20
C GLU A 198 -4.29 -13.32 7.21
N ASN A 199 -5.22 -12.38 6.99
CA ASN A 199 -6.38 -12.59 6.14
C ASN A 199 -6.03 -12.37 4.67
N ASP A 200 -6.14 -13.41 3.84
CA ASP A 200 -5.87 -13.37 2.40
C ASP A 200 -6.63 -12.27 1.67
N VAL A 201 -7.92 -12.10 1.97
CA VAL A 201 -8.78 -11.15 1.28
C VAL A 201 -8.36 -9.71 1.59
N GLU A 202 -8.13 -9.41 2.87
CA GLU A 202 -7.69 -8.09 3.31
C GLU A 202 -6.27 -7.78 2.83
N ARG A 203 -5.38 -8.78 2.84
CA ARG A 203 -4.02 -8.68 2.33
C ARG A 203 -4.01 -8.26 0.86
N GLN A 204 -4.75 -8.99 0.02
CA GLN A 204 -4.83 -8.69 -1.41
C GLN A 204 -5.46 -7.33 -1.67
N ALA A 205 -6.58 -7.02 -1.01
CA ALA A 205 -7.26 -5.73 -1.16
C ALA A 205 -6.38 -4.55 -0.74
N THR A 206 -5.64 -4.69 0.36
CA THR A 206 -4.75 -3.64 0.87
C THR A 206 -3.55 -3.44 -0.05
N ALA A 207 -2.91 -4.52 -0.49
CA ALA A 207 -1.77 -4.44 -1.41
C ALA A 207 -2.18 -3.78 -2.74
N ARG A 208 -3.33 -4.17 -3.32
CA ARG A 208 -3.87 -3.54 -4.53
C ARG A 208 -4.18 -2.07 -4.34
N ALA A 209 -4.88 -1.71 -3.25
CA ALA A 209 -5.20 -0.31 -2.97
C ALA A 209 -3.95 0.58 -2.80
N ILE A 210 -2.86 0.05 -2.23
CA ILE A 210 -1.58 0.77 -2.15
C ILE A 210 -0.99 0.95 -3.53
N LEU A 211 -0.96 -0.10 -4.36
CA LEU A 211 -0.44 -0.03 -5.72
C LEU A 211 -1.23 0.98 -6.57
N GLU A 212 -2.55 0.85 -6.60
CA GLU A 212 -3.44 1.69 -7.42
C GLU A 212 -3.32 3.19 -7.11
N ARG A 213 -2.96 3.55 -5.87
CA ARG A 213 -2.92 4.94 -5.43
C ARG A 213 -1.54 5.58 -5.50
N HIS A 214 -0.47 4.81 -5.32
CA HIS A 214 0.90 5.34 -5.18
C HIS A 214 1.85 4.95 -6.31
N VAL A 215 1.48 3.96 -7.14
CA VAL A 215 2.30 3.60 -8.31
C VAL A 215 2.14 4.67 -9.39
N THR A 216 3.28 5.18 -9.86
CA THR A 216 3.38 6.13 -10.97
C THR A 216 4.33 5.61 -12.04
N ALA A 217 4.32 6.20 -13.23
CA ALA A 217 5.20 5.80 -14.33
C ALA A 217 6.71 5.87 -14.00
N SER A 218 7.11 6.67 -13.00
CA SER A 218 8.50 6.81 -12.56
C SER A 218 8.91 5.82 -11.47
N THR A 219 8.00 4.95 -11.00
CA THR A 219 8.30 4.04 -9.90
C THR A 219 9.20 2.87 -10.33
N PRO A 220 10.24 2.52 -9.55
CA PRO A 220 11.08 1.37 -9.85
C PRO A 220 10.31 0.07 -9.64
N LEU A 221 10.16 -0.73 -10.70
CA LEU A 221 9.32 -1.95 -10.70
C LEU A 221 10.03 -3.17 -10.09
N GLU A 222 11.34 -3.30 -10.25
CA GLU A 222 12.14 -4.44 -9.77
C GLU A 222 11.90 -4.82 -8.29
N PRO A 223 11.91 -3.88 -7.31
CA PRO A 223 11.66 -4.25 -5.92
C PRO A 223 10.20 -4.64 -5.64
N LEU A 224 9.25 -4.19 -6.46
CA LEU A 224 7.83 -4.46 -6.29
C LEU A 224 7.47 -5.85 -6.82
N GLU A 225 8.04 -6.23 -7.97
CA GLU A 225 7.85 -7.54 -8.61
C GLU A 225 8.35 -8.71 -7.76
N ALA A 226 9.33 -8.46 -6.87
CA ALA A 226 9.80 -9.46 -5.91
C ALA A 226 8.78 -9.76 -4.79
N ILE A 227 7.86 -8.82 -4.50
CA ILE A 227 6.93 -8.90 -3.37
C ILE A 227 5.53 -9.31 -3.85
N VAL A 228 5.11 -8.80 -5.01
CA VAL A 228 3.73 -8.89 -5.51
C VAL A 228 3.71 -9.34 -6.98
N PRO A 229 2.68 -10.08 -7.43
CA PRO A 229 2.55 -10.47 -8.83
C PRO A 229 2.59 -9.28 -9.79
N SER A 230 3.30 -9.43 -10.91
CA SER A 230 3.43 -8.39 -11.94
C SER A 230 2.09 -7.95 -12.52
N THR A 231 1.09 -8.84 -12.57
CA THR A 231 -0.26 -8.50 -13.05
C THR A 231 -0.92 -7.38 -12.23
N TRP A 232 -0.72 -7.35 -10.90
CA TRP A 232 -1.30 -6.31 -10.05
C TRP A 232 -0.61 -4.97 -10.25
N ILE A 233 0.71 -4.98 -10.51
CA ILE A 233 1.49 -3.79 -10.79
C ILE A 233 1.08 -3.20 -12.14
N GLN A 234 0.96 -4.04 -13.17
CA GLN A 234 0.51 -3.60 -14.50
C GLN A 234 -0.92 -3.07 -14.46
N HIS A 235 -1.82 -3.67 -13.67
CA HIS A 235 -3.17 -3.14 -13.47
C HIS A 235 -3.17 -1.72 -12.85
N ALA A 236 -2.36 -1.51 -11.81
CA ALA A 236 -2.24 -0.20 -11.17
C ALA A 236 -1.64 0.86 -12.13
N LEU A 237 -0.62 0.49 -12.92
CA LEU A 237 -0.06 1.38 -13.96
C LEU A 237 -1.09 1.73 -15.03
N ALA A 238 -1.95 0.79 -15.41
CA ALA A 238 -3.03 1.03 -16.36
C ALA A 238 -4.04 2.06 -15.83
N LEU A 239 -4.43 1.96 -14.56
CA LEU A 239 -5.32 2.93 -13.90
C LEU A 239 -4.68 4.32 -13.80
N HIS A 240 -3.39 4.39 -13.47
CA HIS A 240 -2.64 5.65 -13.44
C HIS A 240 -2.58 6.30 -14.83
N ALA A 241 -2.27 5.53 -15.88
CA ALA A 241 -2.26 6.01 -17.26
C ALA A 241 -3.65 6.50 -17.72
N LEU A 242 -4.73 5.85 -17.29
CA LEU A 242 -6.10 6.33 -17.52
C LEU A 242 -6.35 7.68 -16.85
N ALA A 243 -5.91 7.86 -15.61
CA ALA A 243 -6.07 9.11 -14.89
C ALA A 243 -5.30 10.27 -15.55
N GLU A 244 -4.17 9.98 -16.22
CA GLU A 244 -3.40 10.95 -17.01
C GLU A 244 -3.89 11.11 -18.47
N HIS A 245 -5.01 10.49 -18.84
CA HIS A 245 -5.56 10.46 -20.21
C HIS A 245 -4.62 9.85 -21.27
N GLN A 246 -3.66 9.02 -20.84
CA GLN A 246 -2.75 8.28 -21.71
C GLN A 246 -3.37 6.93 -22.14
N TYR A 247 -4.44 7.00 -22.95
CA TYR A 247 -5.26 5.83 -23.27
C TYR A 247 -4.50 4.69 -23.96
N GLN A 248 -3.53 5.00 -24.82
CA GLN A 248 -2.72 3.97 -25.51
C GLN A 248 -1.84 3.19 -24.53
N ALA A 249 -1.15 3.88 -23.63
CA ALA A 249 -0.33 3.26 -22.59
C ALA A 249 -1.20 2.44 -21.63
N ALA A 250 -2.38 2.97 -21.25
CA ALA A 250 -3.33 2.26 -20.40
C ALA A 250 -3.75 0.91 -20.99
N ILE A 251 -4.06 0.86 -22.30
CA ILE A 251 -4.42 -0.38 -22.99
C ILE A 251 -3.25 -1.37 -22.93
N GLU A 252 -2.04 -0.96 -23.27
CA GLU A 252 -0.86 -1.83 -23.23
C GLU A 252 -0.64 -2.44 -21.84
N HIS A 253 -0.80 -1.64 -20.79
CA HIS A 253 -0.71 -2.11 -19.40
C HIS A 253 -1.85 -3.08 -19.03
N TYR A 254 -3.10 -2.84 -19.45
CA TYR A 254 -4.20 -3.79 -19.22
C TYR A 254 -3.99 -5.12 -19.96
N LEU A 255 -3.46 -5.10 -21.18
CA LEU A 255 -3.11 -6.31 -21.92
C LEU A 255 -2.02 -7.11 -21.20
N ARG A 256 -1.02 -6.43 -20.63
CA ARG A 256 0.02 -7.07 -19.78
C ARG A 256 -0.51 -7.60 -18.46
N ALA A 257 -1.53 -6.95 -17.89
CA ALA A 257 -2.20 -7.40 -16.68
C ALA A 257 -3.11 -8.63 -16.91
N GLY A 258 -3.52 -8.87 -18.16
CA GLY A 258 -4.47 -9.92 -18.55
C GLY A 258 -5.94 -9.51 -18.42
N ASP A 259 -6.22 -8.22 -18.23
CA ASP A 259 -7.58 -7.69 -18.08
C ASP A 259 -8.15 -7.27 -19.44
N TRP A 260 -8.53 -8.24 -20.26
CA TRP A 260 -8.99 -8.02 -21.65
C TRP A 260 -10.28 -7.19 -21.73
N SER A 261 -11.17 -7.33 -20.76
CA SER A 261 -12.45 -6.59 -20.72
C SER A 261 -12.21 -5.08 -20.55
N ARG A 262 -11.38 -4.69 -19.58
CA ARG A 262 -11.02 -3.28 -19.33
C ARG A 262 -10.22 -2.70 -20.49
N ALA A 263 -9.30 -3.47 -21.08
CA ALA A 263 -8.57 -3.05 -22.27
C ALA A 263 -9.53 -2.76 -23.44
N HIS A 264 -10.52 -3.64 -23.64
CA HIS A 264 -11.54 -3.49 -24.67
C HIS A 264 -12.41 -2.25 -24.44
N ASP A 265 -12.92 -2.04 -23.23
CA ASP A 265 -13.75 -0.88 -22.89
C ASP A 265 -13.04 0.44 -23.20
N VAL A 266 -11.80 0.59 -22.73
CA VAL A 266 -10.98 1.80 -22.95
C VAL A 266 -10.68 2.02 -24.44
N LEU A 267 -10.39 0.93 -25.18
CA LEU A 267 -10.11 0.99 -26.61
C LEU A 267 -11.33 1.49 -27.39
N ILE A 268 -12.51 0.92 -27.14
CA ILE A 268 -13.75 1.31 -27.83
C ILE A 268 -14.15 2.74 -27.48
N GLU A 269 -14.07 3.12 -26.21
CA GLU A 269 -14.55 4.42 -25.73
C GLU A 269 -13.66 5.58 -26.19
N HIS A 270 -12.33 5.44 -26.06
CA HIS A 270 -11.41 6.57 -26.19
C HIS A 270 -10.47 6.49 -27.39
N VAL A 271 -10.19 5.32 -27.96
CA VAL A 271 -9.17 5.17 -29.01
C VAL A 271 -9.77 4.94 -30.39
N VAL A 272 -10.82 4.12 -30.50
CA VAL A 272 -11.41 3.75 -31.80
C VAL A 272 -11.94 4.95 -32.58
N PHE A 273 -12.79 5.79 -31.96
CA PHE A 273 -13.39 6.91 -32.71
C PHE A 273 -12.35 7.95 -33.16
N PRO A 274 -11.41 8.41 -32.32
CA PRO A 274 -10.36 9.32 -32.77
C PRO A 274 -9.45 8.72 -33.86
N ALA A 275 -9.12 7.43 -33.77
CA ALA A 275 -8.33 6.72 -34.78
C ALA A 275 -9.05 6.67 -36.13
N LEU A 276 -10.37 6.42 -36.13
CA LEU A 276 -11.19 6.41 -37.34
C LEU A 276 -11.27 7.79 -38.00
N PHE A 277 -11.40 8.87 -37.20
CA PHE A 277 -11.39 10.25 -37.73
C PHE A 277 -10.04 10.61 -38.35
N ARG A 278 -8.93 10.25 -37.70
CA ARG A 278 -7.57 10.47 -38.23
C ARG A 278 -7.19 9.52 -39.35
N GLN A 279 -8.01 8.50 -39.63
CA GLN A 279 -7.75 7.39 -40.55
C GLN A 279 -6.53 6.53 -40.20
N ASP A 280 -5.93 6.71 -39.01
CA ASP A 280 -4.82 5.93 -38.50
C ASP A 280 -5.34 4.75 -37.68
N THR A 281 -5.70 3.66 -38.38
CA THR A 281 -6.35 2.48 -37.78
C THR A 281 -5.41 1.30 -37.58
N GLY A 282 -4.10 1.46 -37.86
CA GLY A 282 -3.12 0.38 -37.80
C GLY A 282 -2.99 -0.21 -36.40
N GLY A 283 -2.68 0.63 -35.40
CA GLY A 283 -2.52 0.18 -34.01
C GLY A 283 -3.81 -0.38 -33.39
N VAL A 284 -4.97 0.12 -33.78
CA VAL A 284 -6.27 -0.42 -33.32
C VAL A 284 -6.51 -1.82 -33.85
N LEU A 285 -6.17 -2.05 -35.12
CA LEU A 285 -6.31 -3.36 -35.75
C LEU A 285 -5.33 -4.38 -35.15
N GLU A 286 -4.07 -3.99 -34.92
CA GLU A 286 -3.08 -4.84 -34.25
C GLU A 286 -3.55 -5.27 -32.84
N VAL A 287 -4.10 -4.35 -32.06
CA VAL A 287 -4.61 -4.67 -30.72
C VAL A 287 -5.85 -5.58 -30.78
N LEU A 288 -6.80 -5.30 -31.67
CA LEU A 288 -8.03 -6.08 -31.81
C LEU A 288 -7.77 -7.49 -32.32
N GLU A 289 -6.95 -7.65 -33.37
CA GLU A 289 -6.65 -8.96 -33.98
C GLU A 289 -5.63 -9.74 -33.16
N GLY A 290 -4.56 -9.08 -32.70
CA GLY A 290 -3.44 -9.75 -32.04
C GLY A 290 -3.75 -10.21 -30.63
N TYR A 291 -4.51 -9.42 -29.86
CA TYR A 291 -4.65 -9.64 -28.42
C TYR A 291 -6.09 -9.89 -27.96
N LEU A 292 -7.07 -9.16 -28.49
CA LEU A 292 -8.45 -9.21 -27.99
C LEU A 292 -9.30 -10.31 -28.66
N GLU A 293 -9.18 -10.53 -29.97
CA GLU A 293 -9.95 -11.55 -30.70
C GLU A 293 -9.77 -12.98 -30.14
N PRO A 294 -8.55 -13.45 -29.80
CA PRO A 294 -8.36 -14.77 -29.19
C PRO A 294 -9.08 -14.94 -27.85
N HIS A 295 -9.28 -13.84 -27.11
CA HIS A 295 -9.93 -13.80 -25.79
C HIS A 295 -11.37 -13.29 -25.86
N SER A 296 -11.98 -13.32 -27.05
CA SER A 296 -13.35 -12.84 -27.31
C SER A 296 -14.43 -13.44 -26.40
N PHE A 297 -14.19 -14.62 -25.81
CA PHE A 297 -15.12 -15.27 -24.88
C PHE A 297 -15.09 -14.68 -23.45
N GLU A 298 -13.99 -14.02 -23.06
CA GLU A 298 -13.82 -13.40 -21.74
C GLU A 298 -14.29 -11.94 -21.72
N ILE A 299 -14.39 -11.33 -22.89
CA ILE A 299 -14.72 -9.91 -23.05
C ILE A 299 -16.23 -9.73 -23.09
N ALA A 300 -16.77 -9.02 -22.10
CA ALA A 300 -18.16 -8.60 -22.11
C ALA A 300 -18.45 -7.72 -23.33
N HIS A 301 -19.56 -7.97 -24.03
CA HIS A 301 -20.00 -7.16 -25.17
C HIS A 301 -19.04 -7.13 -26.38
N TRP A 302 -18.08 -8.04 -26.47
CA TRP A 302 -17.23 -8.19 -27.65
C TRP A 302 -18.03 -8.24 -28.95
N THR A 303 -19.06 -9.07 -29.00
CA THR A 303 -19.93 -9.25 -30.19
C THR A 303 -20.70 -7.99 -30.59
N LYS A 304 -20.93 -7.06 -29.65
CA LYS A 304 -21.69 -5.82 -29.89
C LYS A 304 -20.82 -4.67 -30.38
N TYR A 305 -19.58 -4.59 -29.93
CA TYR A 305 -18.71 -3.44 -30.20
C TYR A 305 -17.39 -3.87 -30.84
N GLY A 306 -16.60 -4.70 -30.14
CA GLY A 306 -15.25 -5.11 -30.59
C GLY A 306 -15.27 -5.83 -31.94
N GLN A 307 -16.17 -6.80 -32.10
CA GLN A 307 -16.34 -7.55 -33.34
C GLN A 307 -16.80 -6.65 -34.51
N VAL A 308 -17.61 -5.63 -34.22
CA VAL A 308 -18.16 -4.72 -35.24
C VAL A 308 -17.08 -3.77 -35.77
N VAL A 309 -16.24 -3.23 -34.86
CA VAL A 309 -15.09 -2.43 -35.25
C VAL A 309 -14.10 -3.28 -36.03
N LEU A 310 -13.83 -4.50 -35.56
CA LEU A 310 -12.88 -5.40 -36.21
C LEU A 310 -13.35 -5.81 -37.62
N SER A 311 -14.62 -6.21 -37.76
CA SER A 311 -15.20 -6.57 -39.06
C SER A 311 -15.22 -5.38 -40.02
N TYR A 312 -15.48 -4.17 -39.52
CA TYR A 312 -15.40 -2.94 -40.30
C TYR A 312 -13.99 -2.63 -40.78
N LEU A 313 -12.98 -2.73 -39.91
CA LEU A 313 -11.59 -2.49 -40.28
C LEU A 313 -11.07 -3.54 -41.26
N ARG A 314 -11.46 -4.81 -41.10
CA ARG A 314 -11.20 -5.88 -42.06
C ARG A 314 -11.80 -5.55 -43.43
N LEU A 315 -13.09 -5.21 -43.49
CA LEU A 315 -13.78 -4.84 -44.72
C LEU A 315 -13.13 -3.62 -45.41
N ARG A 316 -12.64 -2.65 -44.63
CA ARG A 316 -11.91 -1.49 -45.15
C ARG A 316 -10.58 -1.87 -45.77
N ASN A 317 -9.84 -2.80 -45.16
CA ASN A 317 -8.53 -3.23 -45.64
C ASN A 317 -8.59 -4.28 -46.77
N SER A 318 -9.62 -5.14 -46.80
CA SER A 318 -9.80 -6.21 -47.79
C SER A 318 -11.00 -5.96 -48.72
N ARG A 319 -11.12 -4.73 -49.24
CA ARG A 319 -12.23 -4.28 -50.09
C ARG A 319 -12.54 -5.20 -51.29
N GLU A 320 -11.54 -5.92 -51.80
CA GLU A 320 -11.64 -6.79 -52.98
C GLU A 320 -12.09 -8.23 -52.68
N GLY A 321 -12.10 -8.65 -51.42
CA GLY A 321 -12.48 -10.02 -50.99
C GLY A 321 -13.80 -10.10 -50.22
N ALA A 322 -14.56 -9.01 -50.14
CA ALA A 322 -15.76 -8.91 -49.32
C ALA A 322 -16.93 -9.72 -49.92
N THR A 323 -17.55 -10.58 -49.11
CA THR A 323 -18.78 -11.27 -49.50
C THR A 323 -20.03 -10.47 -49.13
N VAL A 324 -21.14 -10.70 -49.83
CA VAL A 324 -22.42 -10.02 -49.55
C VAL A 324 -22.94 -10.38 -48.15
N GLU A 325 -22.66 -11.58 -47.67
CA GLU A 325 -23.06 -12.06 -46.33
C GLU A 325 -22.32 -11.29 -45.22
N ASP A 326 -21.03 -11.02 -45.38
CA ASP A 326 -20.23 -10.26 -44.42
C ASP A 326 -20.73 -8.82 -44.28
N VAL A 327 -21.07 -8.19 -45.40
CA VAL A 327 -21.57 -6.80 -45.42
C VAL A 327 -22.95 -6.69 -44.79
N VAL A 328 -23.83 -7.67 -45.02
CA VAL A 328 -25.17 -7.71 -44.42
C VAL A 328 -25.08 -7.97 -42.90
N ALA A 329 -24.23 -8.92 -42.49
CA ALA A 329 -24.03 -9.22 -41.07
C ALA A 329 -23.46 -8.02 -40.31
N LEU A 330 -22.50 -7.30 -40.91
CA LEU A 330 -21.93 -6.09 -40.33
C LEU A 330 -22.98 -4.96 -40.26
N GLY A 331 -23.81 -4.80 -41.29
CA GLY A 331 -24.93 -3.85 -41.27
C GLY A 331 -25.90 -4.11 -40.11
N ASP A 332 -26.31 -5.37 -39.89
CA ASP A 332 -27.18 -5.76 -38.78
C ASP A 332 -26.54 -5.47 -37.41
N GLN A 333 -25.23 -5.72 -37.29
CA GLN A 333 -24.46 -5.41 -36.08
C GLN A 333 -24.34 -3.90 -35.81
N LEU A 334 -24.15 -3.08 -36.83
CA LEU A 334 -24.13 -1.62 -36.71
C LEU A 334 -25.49 -1.06 -36.30
N LEU A 335 -26.60 -1.62 -36.81
CA LEU A 335 -27.94 -1.26 -36.35
C LEU A 335 -28.16 -1.62 -34.88
N LEU A 336 -27.67 -2.78 -34.43
CA LEU A 336 -27.74 -3.18 -33.03
C LEU A 336 -26.92 -2.26 -32.12
N TRP A 337 -25.77 -1.77 -32.59
CA TRP A 337 -24.97 -0.76 -31.89
C TRP A 337 -25.70 0.60 -31.87
N GLN A 338 -26.34 1.00 -32.97
CA GLN A 338 -27.14 2.23 -32.99
C GLN A 338 -28.31 2.19 -32.01
N ALA A 339 -28.97 1.03 -31.88
CA ALA A 339 -30.05 0.82 -30.92
C ALA A 339 -29.57 0.79 -29.46
N ASN A 340 -28.30 0.43 -29.23
CA ASN A 340 -27.67 0.39 -27.91
C ASN A 340 -26.39 1.25 -27.90
N PRO A 341 -26.52 2.60 -27.87
CA PRO A 341 -25.35 3.48 -27.92
C PRO A 341 -24.48 3.32 -26.67
N LEU A 342 -23.18 3.58 -26.82
CA LEU A 342 -22.16 3.49 -25.76
C LEU A 342 -22.40 4.38 -24.52
N HIS A 343 -23.42 5.24 -24.53
CA HIS A 343 -23.78 6.18 -23.44
C HIS A 343 -24.17 5.52 -22.11
N VAL A 344 -24.08 4.20 -22.01
CA VAL A 344 -24.17 3.48 -20.74
C VAL A 344 -22.84 3.53 -19.96
N LEU A 345 -21.75 4.07 -20.55
CA LEU A 345 -20.40 4.00 -19.96
C LEU A 345 -19.63 5.34 -19.81
N SER A 346 -20.09 6.47 -20.39
CA SER A 346 -19.32 7.74 -20.35
C SER A 346 -20.02 8.87 -19.57
N ASP A 347 -19.30 9.57 -18.69
CA ASP A 347 -19.81 10.65 -17.82
C ASP A 347 -20.17 11.97 -18.55
N ASN A 348 -19.78 12.15 -19.83
CA ASN A 348 -20.05 13.37 -20.62
C ASN A 348 -20.96 13.08 -21.85
N PRO A 349 -22.30 13.24 -21.71
CA PRO A 349 -23.27 12.58 -22.57
C PRO A 349 -23.53 13.23 -23.95
N THR A 350 -22.95 14.38 -24.27
CA THR A 350 -23.38 15.19 -25.43
C THR A 350 -22.39 15.18 -26.59
N GLU A 351 -21.10 15.41 -26.33
CA GLU A 351 -20.08 15.54 -27.38
C GLU A 351 -19.55 14.17 -27.84
N ALA A 352 -19.19 13.28 -26.90
CA ALA A 352 -18.78 11.91 -27.22
C ALA A 352 -19.90 11.13 -27.94
N ALA A 353 -21.16 11.42 -27.61
CA ALA A 353 -22.34 10.91 -28.32
C ALA A 353 -22.38 11.36 -29.78
N ALA A 354 -22.13 12.64 -30.03
CA ALA A 354 -22.18 13.20 -31.37
C ALA A 354 -21.07 12.63 -32.25
N VAL A 355 -19.86 12.51 -31.68
CA VAL A 355 -18.67 11.93 -32.34
C VAL A 355 -18.91 10.44 -32.66
N ALA A 356 -19.38 9.65 -31.69
CA ALA A 356 -19.70 8.24 -31.91
C ALA A 356 -20.81 8.06 -32.95
N ARG A 357 -21.88 8.85 -32.89
CA ARG A 357 -22.97 8.83 -33.90
C ARG A 357 -22.47 9.20 -35.29
N ALA A 358 -21.60 10.19 -35.41
CA ALA A 358 -21.00 10.57 -36.69
C ALA A 358 -20.14 9.44 -37.28
N CYS A 359 -19.31 8.80 -36.45
CA CYS A 359 -18.53 7.64 -36.86
C CYS A 359 -19.39 6.45 -37.29
N LEU A 360 -20.40 6.08 -36.50
CA LEU A 360 -21.32 4.98 -36.84
C LEU A 360 -22.05 5.28 -38.15
N SER A 361 -22.47 6.52 -38.35
CA SER A 361 -23.09 6.96 -39.59
C SER A 361 -22.13 6.84 -40.79
N ASN A 362 -20.86 7.19 -40.61
CA ASN A 362 -19.83 7.03 -41.64
C ASN A 362 -19.51 5.55 -41.92
N MET A 363 -19.48 4.70 -40.89
CA MET A 363 -19.34 3.26 -41.04
C MET A 363 -20.50 2.69 -41.84
N LEU A 364 -21.74 3.06 -41.51
CA LEU A 364 -22.94 2.64 -42.24
C LEU A 364 -22.87 3.09 -43.70
N THR A 365 -22.54 4.35 -44.00
CA THR A 365 -22.40 4.81 -45.39
C THR A 365 -21.32 4.06 -46.15
N TYR A 366 -20.19 3.77 -45.51
CA TYR A 366 -19.12 2.99 -46.15
C TYR A 366 -19.59 1.55 -46.44
N THR A 367 -20.31 0.92 -45.51
CA THR A 367 -20.81 -0.44 -45.70
C THR A 367 -21.88 -0.52 -46.79
N THR A 368 -22.72 0.51 -46.93
CA THR A 368 -23.69 0.60 -48.02
C THR A 368 -23.02 0.87 -49.35
N GLU A 369 -21.97 1.69 -49.40
CA GLU A 369 -21.14 1.89 -50.60
C GLU A 369 -20.48 0.59 -51.07
N VAL A 370 -19.91 -0.20 -50.14
CA VAL A 370 -19.32 -1.50 -50.47
C VAL A 370 -20.39 -2.49 -50.94
N ALA A 371 -21.57 -2.50 -50.32
CA ALA A 371 -22.70 -3.31 -50.77
C ALA A 371 -23.13 -2.98 -52.21
N LEU A 372 -23.19 -1.68 -52.55
CA LEU A 372 -23.52 -1.21 -53.90
C LEU A 372 -22.45 -1.55 -54.94
N LEU A 373 -21.18 -1.65 -54.55
CA LEU A 373 -20.11 -2.08 -55.43
C LEU A 373 -20.15 -3.59 -55.71
N LEU A 374 -20.53 -4.41 -54.72
CA LEU A 374 -20.69 -5.85 -54.87
C LEU A 374 -21.93 -6.23 -55.70
N HIS A 375 -22.98 -5.41 -55.64
CA HIS A 375 -24.18 -5.52 -56.48
C HIS A 375 -24.49 -4.18 -57.17
N PRO A 376 -23.90 -3.90 -58.35
CA PRO A 376 -24.28 -2.73 -59.13
C PRO A 376 -25.78 -2.79 -59.46
N PRO A 377 -26.48 -1.64 -59.54
CA PRO A 377 -27.90 -1.61 -59.86
C PRO A 377 -28.15 -2.38 -61.17
N PRO A 378 -29.22 -3.18 -61.25
CA PRO A 378 -29.44 -4.05 -62.40
C PRO A 378 -29.53 -3.21 -63.67
N SER A 379 -28.55 -3.33 -64.55
CA SER A 379 -28.73 -2.97 -65.95
C SER A 379 -29.80 -3.90 -66.50
N LEU A 380 -31.05 -3.41 -66.62
CA LEU A 380 -32.16 -3.88 -67.47
C LEU A 380 -32.05 -5.30 -68.09
N SER A 381 -31.75 -6.35 -67.30
CA SER A 381 -31.72 -7.75 -67.75
C SER A 381 -32.21 -8.67 -66.63
N ALA A 382 -33.54 -8.76 -66.60
CA ALA A 382 -34.50 -9.73 -66.05
C ALA A 382 -34.19 -10.78 -64.97
N ASP A 383 -32.98 -11.30 -64.71
CA ASP A 383 -32.87 -12.56 -63.93
C ASP A 383 -32.16 -12.46 -62.55
N SER A 384 -31.63 -11.30 -62.15
CA SER A 384 -31.05 -11.07 -60.81
C SER A 384 -31.97 -10.29 -59.85
N GLY A 385 -33.21 -10.03 -60.25
CA GLY A 385 -34.09 -9.01 -59.64
C GLY A 385 -34.53 -9.27 -58.19
N ARG A 386 -34.59 -10.50 -57.69
CA ARG A 386 -35.09 -10.75 -56.32
C ARG A 386 -34.05 -10.46 -55.23
N HIS A 387 -32.80 -10.87 -55.45
CA HIS A 387 -31.73 -10.63 -54.48
C HIS A 387 -31.29 -9.17 -54.46
N GLY A 388 -31.22 -8.52 -55.63
CA GLY A 388 -30.92 -7.10 -55.74
C GLY A 388 -32.00 -6.19 -55.13
N VAL A 389 -33.28 -6.52 -55.30
CA VAL A 389 -34.40 -5.76 -54.70
C VAL A 389 -34.46 -5.93 -53.19
N TRP A 390 -34.28 -7.15 -52.67
CA TRP A 390 -34.21 -7.40 -51.22
C TRP A 390 -33.03 -6.64 -50.57
N LEU A 391 -31.88 -6.62 -51.23
CA LEU A 391 -30.71 -5.89 -50.74
C LEU A 391 -30.96 -4.38 -50.83
N LEU A 392 -31.60 -3.87 -51.87
CA LEU A 392 -31.95 -2.45 -52.00
C LEU A 392 -32.95 -1.99 -50.92
N ASP A 393 -33.99 -2.78 -50.63
CA ASP A 393 -34.96 -2.48 -49.57
C ASP A 393 -34.28 -2.48 -48.19
N ARG A 394 -33.33 -3.40 -47.99
CA ARG A 394 -32.55 -3.50 -46.74
C ARG A 394 -31.50 -2.38 -46.62
N LEU A 395 -30.87 -1.99 -47.72
CA LEU A 395 -30.00 -0.81 -47.83
C LEU A 395 -30.77 0.49 -47.58
N GLN A 396 -32.00 0.61 -48.11
CA GLN A 396 -32.88 1.72 -47.78
C GLN A 396 -33.26 1.74 -46.31
N ALA A 397 -33.45 0.59 -45.65
CA ALA A 397 -33.64 0.52 -44.21
C ALA A 397 -32.40 0.98 -43.40
N PHE A 398 -31.18 0.68 -43.88
CA PHE A 398 -29.94 1.22 -43.30
C PHE A 398 -29.78 2.75 -43.52
N VAL A 399 -30.41 3.28 -44.56
CA VAL A 399 -30.31 4.70 -44.99
C VAL A 399 -31.52 5.54 -44.55
N GLN A 400 -32.59 4.94 -44.02
CA GLN A 400 -33.81 5.69 -43.71
C GLN A 400 -33.58 6.83 -42.71
N PRO A 401 -34.26 7.96 -42.93
CA PRO A 401 -33.71 9.29 -42.73
C PRO A 401 -34.20 9.85 -41.41
N ASP A 402 -33.61 9.43 -40.30
CA ASP A 402 -33.70 10.21 -39.08
C ASP A 402 -32.33 10.34 -38.43
N CYS A 403 -31.98 11.61 -38.18
CA CYS A 403 -30.79 12.14 -37.52
C CYS A 403 -29.60 12.49 -38.43
N PHE A 404 -29.74 13.62 -39.13
CA PHE A 404 -28.67 14.51 -39.64
C PHE A 404 -28.51 14.53 -41.16
N GLY A 405 -29.28 15.42 -41.79
CA GLY A 405 -29.01 15.89 -43.15
C GLY A 405 -27.57 16.40 -43.28
N GLU A 406 -27.05 16.32 -44.51
CA GLU A 406 -25.66 16.63 -44.90
C GLU A 406 -25.10 17.94 -44.31
N ALA A 407 -25.97 18.91 -43.99
CA ALA A 407 -25.63 20.17 -43.34
C ALA A 407 -25.10 20.04 -41.88
N PHE A 408 -25.49 19.00 -41.13
CA PHE A 408 -25.02 18.78 -39.75
C PHE A 408 -23.68 18.04 -39.72
N ARG A 409 -23.44 17.10 -40.64
CA ARG A 409 -22.13 16.46 -40.85
C ARG A 409 -21.05 17.49 -41.15
N GLY A 410 -21.33 18.46 -42.03
CA GLY A 410 -20.40 19.56 -42.35
C GLY A 410 -20.14 20.51 -41.17
N LYS A 411 -21.18 20.90 -40.41
CA LYS A 411 -21.03 21.84 -39.27
C LYS A 411 -20.34 21.22 -38.05
N LEU A 412 -20.45 19.90 -37.84
CA LEU A 412 -19.84 19.20 -36.70
C LEU A 412 -18.43 18.72 -37.01
N LEU A 413 -18.11 18.31 -38.25
CA LEU A 413 -16.73 18.10 -38.69
C LEU A 413 -15.91 19.39 -38.56
N VAL A 414 -16.46 20.54 -38.97
CA VAL A 414 -15.77 21.84 -38.84
C VAL A 414 -15.60 22.26 -37.38
N ARG A 415 -16.52 21.90 -36.47
CA ARG A 415 -16.40 22.19 -35.03
C ARG A 415 -15.49 21.21 -34.29
N ALA A 416 -15.53 19.92 -34.62
CA ALA A 416 -14.66 18.90 -34.04
C ALA A 416 -13.20 19.12 -34.47
N CYS A 417 -12.95 19.52 -35.71
CA CYS A 417 -11.61 19.94 -36.13
C CYS A 417 -11.11 21.19 -35.37
N ALA A 418 -11.99 22.05 -34.86
CA ALA A 418 -11.62 23.24 -34.09
C ALA A 418 -11.41 22.98 -32.58
N THR A 419 -11.73 21.78 -32.08
CA THR A 419 -11.56 21.39 -30.67
C THR A 419 -10.35 20.48 -30.43
N PHE A 420 -9.63 20.08 -31.48
CA PHE A 420 -8.45 19.22 -31.42
C PHE A 420 -7.16 19.91 -31.92
N ASP A 421 -7.22 21.21 -32.21
CA ASP A 421 -6.07 22.13 -32.18
C ASP A 421 -5.97 22.75 -30.77
#